data_AF-A0AAW6ITP2-F1
#
_entry.id   AF-A0AAW6ITP2-F1
#
_cell.length_a   1.000
_cell.length_b   1.000
_cell.length_c   1.000
_cell.angle_alpha   90.00
_cell.angle_beta   90.00
_cell.angle_gamma   90.00
#
_symmetry.space_group_name_H-M   'P 1'
#
loop_
_entity.id
_entity.type
_entity.pdbx_description
1 polymer ?
#
loop_
_entity_poly.entity_id
_entity_poly.type
_entity_poly.pdbx_seq_one_letter_code
_entity_poly.pdbx_strand_id
1 'polypeptide(L)'
;MSTSVLICDDSKLARRQLARSLPDDWDIKVEFAQDGVDCIKKLKIIEPEILFLDLNMPEMDGYEVLMAMKEQGLNILTVVVSGDIQPNAHQRVLELGAIDFIQKPCSPEKLADIIEHHGIKDKAMRERLAHSLGEQVDPDVRDIYQELTNVAMGQAGDLLARLLNVFVELPIPNVNVLEVNELDMALQSIDNNAATSGVCQGFIGGGVSGEALLLLNDSSFKEIASLMNYDGELNDKVELELLMDISNILIGSILTGLSKQLDMSFSQGHPIVLGQHRDVSELVKSNKSRWQRTLAIEISYGIENHDINCDLMLLFTEDSLKTLKYKVAYLLED
;
A
#
# COMPACT_ATOMS: atom_id res chain seq x y z
N MET A 1 -8.50 -8.06 16.61
CA MET A 1 -7.49 -7.92 17.67
C MET A 1 -7.10 -6.45 17.74
N SER A 2 -6.88 -5.93 18.94
CA SER A 2 -6.57 -4.51 19.19
C SER A 2 -5.18 -4.11 18.65
N THR A 3 -5.06 -2.88 18.14
CA THR A 3 -3.83 -2.26 17.60
C THR A 3 -2.75 -2.13 18.65
N SER A 4 -1.57 -2.67 18.40
CA SER A 4 -0.44 -2.54 19.33
C SER A 4 0.24 -1.19 19.13
N VAL A 5 0.10 -0.31 20.14
CA VAL A 5 0.63 1.05 20.12
C VAL A 5 1.75 1.14 21.16
N LEU A 6 2.95 1.56 20.76
CA LEU A 6 4.02 1.87 21.69
C LEU A 6 4.17 3.38 21.83
N ILE A 7 4.14 3.87 23.08
CA ILE A 7 4.42 5.27 23.38
C ILE A 7 5.75 5.37 24.13
N CYS A 8 6.72 6.06 23.54
CA CYS A 8 8.04 6.28 24.10
C CYS A 8 8.25 7.75 24.48
N ASP A 9 8.47 8.01 25.75
CA ASP A 9 8.72 9.34 26.32
C ASP A 9 9.35 9.14 27.70
N ASP A 10 10.21 10.02 28.18
CA ASP A 10 10.82 9.89 29.51
C ASP A 10 9.85 10.27 30.65
N SER A 11 8.91 11.16 30.36
CA SER A 11 7.88 11.64 31.27
C SER A 11 6.68 10.70 31.32
N LYS A 12 6.51 10.05 32.48
CA LYS A 12 5.32 9.23 32.79
C LYS A 12 4.00 10.00 32.62
N LEU A 13 4.01 11.32 32.86
CA LEU A 13 2.83 12.17 32.67
C LEU A 13 2.52 12.32 31.17
N ALA A 14 3.53 12.62 30.35
CA ALA A 14 3.38 12.79 28.91
C ALA A 14 2.89 11.50 28.24
N ARG A 15 3.46 10.34 28.60
CA ARG A 15 2.98 9.02 28.14
C ARG A 15 1.48 8.82 28.37
N ARG A 16 1.01 9.15 29.58
CA ARG A 16 -0.41 8.99 29.94
C ARG A 16 -1.32 10.04 29.31
N GLN A 17 -0.84 11.26 29.12
CA GLN A 17 -1.59 12.30 28.44
C GLN A 17 -1.79 11.93 26.97
N LEU A 18 -0.72 11.53 26.29
CA LEU A 18 -0.79 11.07 24.91
C LEU A 18 -1.74 9.87 24.76
N ALA A 19 -1.63 8.87 25.64
CA ALA A 19 -2.53 7.72 25.62
C ALA A 19 -4.01 8.09 25.80
N ARG A 20 -4.31 9.17 26.52
CA ARG A 20 -5.68 9.69 26.70
C ARG A 20 -6.16 10.59 25.55
N SER A 21 -5.24 11.12 24.76
CA SER A 21 -5.56 11.90 23.56
C SER A 21 -5.78 11.02 22.34
N LEU A 22 -5.53 9.71 22.44
CA LEU A 22 -5.86 8.75 21.39
C LEU A 22 -7.40 8.61 21.27
N PRO A 23 -7.94 8.45 20.05
CA PRO A 23 -9.38 8.32 19.85
C PRO A 23 -10.01 7.15 20.61
N ASP A 24 -11.12 7.38 21.31
CA ASP A 24 -11.83 6.37 22.11
C ASP A 24 -12.48 5.25 21.25
N ASP A 25 -12.74 5.53 19.98
CA ASP A 25 -13.30 4.58 19.00
C ASP A 25 -12.24 3.63 18.41
N TRP A 26 -10.96 3.84 18.73
CA TRP A 26 -9.86 3.04 18.21
C TRP A 26 -9.57 1.84 19.13
N ASP A 27 -9.80 0.62 18.63
CA ASP A 27 -9.47 -0.62 19.35
C ASP A 27 -7.94 -0.79 19.44
N ILE A 28 -7.36 -0.34 20.56
CA ILE A 28 -5.91 -0.31 20.79
C ILE A 28 -5.47 -0.93 22.12
N LYS A 29 -4.26 -1.47 22.12
CA LYS A 29 -3.50 -1.88 23.28
C LYS A 29 -2.24 -1.02 23.35
N VAL A 30 -2.20 -0.14 24.34
CA VAL A 30 -1.08 0.80 24.54
C VAL A 30 -0.03 0.19 25.48
N GLU A 31 1.20 0.13 25.01
CA GLU A 31 2.40 -0.19 25.78
C GLU A 31 3.27 1.06 25.91
N PHE A 32 4.09 1.13 26.96
CA PHE A 32 4.89 2.31 27.28
C PHE A 32 6.37 1.98 27.32
N ALA A 33 7.19 2.76 26.63
CA ALA A 33 8.64 2.79 26.78
C ALA A 33 9.07 4.04 27.55
N GLN A 34 10.05 3.90 28.44
CA GLN A 34 10.46 5.00 29.33
C GLN A 34 11.69 5.79 28.88
N ASP A 35 12.40 5.32 27.86
CA ASP A 35 13.59 5.92 27.27
C ASP A 35 13.87 5.23 25.92
N GLY A 36 14.81 5.76 25.13
CA GLY A 36 15.13 5.18 23.82
C GLY A 36 15.69 3.75 23.88
N VAL A 37 16.39 3.38 24.96
CA VAL A 37 16.96 2.03 25.14
C VAL A 37 15.85 1.00 25.40
N ASP A 38 14.90 1.33 26.27
CA ASP A 38 13.70 0.53 26.54
C ASP A 38 12.79 0.48 25.31
N CYS A 39 12.73 1.57 24.53
CA CYS A 39 12.02 1.61 23.25
C CYS A 39 12.53 0.53 22.30
N ILE A 40 13.82 0.57 21.94
CA ILE A 40 14.42 -0.40 21.01
C ILE A 40 14.23 -1.85 21.49
N LYS A 41 14.36 -2.11 22.80
CA LYS A 41 14.11 -3.45 23.37
C LYS A 41 12.67 -3.89 23.15
N LYS A 42 11.71 -2.99 23.38
CA LYS A 42 10.28 -3.27 23.22
C LYS A 42 9.87 -3.39 21.77
N LEU A 43 10.44 -2.62 20.85
CA LEU A 43 10.17 -2.74 19.42
C LEU A 43 10.41 -4.18 18.94
N LYS A 44 11.46 -4.85 19.44
CA LYS A 44 11.80 -6.24 19.07
C LYS A 44 10.94 -7.33 19.70
N ILE A 45 10.30 -7.02 20.83
CA ILE A 45 9.53 -8.00 21.61
C ILE A 45 8.05 -7.87 21.30
N ILE A 46 7.57 -6.64 21.21
CA ILE A 46 6.17 -6.29 21.08
C ILE A 46 5.79 -6.13 19.62
N GLU A 47 6.76 -5.79 18.75
CA GLU A 47 6.55 -5.48 17.33
C GLU A 47 5.32 -4.57 17.15
N PRO A 48 5.32 -3.40 17.81
CA PRO A 48 4.18 -2.50 17.74
C PRO A 48 4.05 -1.97 16.32
N GLU A 49 2.81 -1.69 15.91
CA GLU A 49 2.54 -1.24 14.56
C GLU A 49 2.74 0.26 14.42
N ILE A 50 2.50 0.98 15.51
CA ILE A 50 2.77 2.40 15.61
C ILE A 50 3.56 2.71 16.87
N LEU A 51 4.59 3.53 16.66
CA LEU A 51 5.40 4.14 17.68
C LEU A 51 5.11 5.65 17.73
N PHE A 52 4.70 6.14 18.90
CA PHE A 52 4.77 7.56 19.20
C PHE A 52 6.06 7.85 19.98
N LEU A 53 6.96 8.64 19.39
CA LEU A 53 8.33 8.80 19.86
C LEU A 53 8.63 10.24 20.27
N ASP A 54 9.00 10.46 21.53
CA ASP A 54 9.61 11.72 21.94
C ASP A 54 11.05 11.86 21.41
N LEU A 55 11.47 13.10 21.13
CA LEU A 55 12.85 13.37 20.70
C LEU A 55 13.79 13.58 21.87
N ASN A 56 13.32 14.19 22.96
CA ASN A 56 14.19 14.71 24.01
C ASN A 56 14.17 13.78 25.23
N MET A 57 14.84 12.64 25.08
CA MET A 57 14.95 11.63 26.12
C MET A 57 16.40 11.48 26.62
N PRO A 58 16.61 11.10 27.90
CA PRO A 58 17.94 10.78 28.42
C PRO A 58 18.45 9.44 27.86
N GLU A 59 19.77 9.27 27.93
CA GLU A 59 20.54 8.09 27.46
C GLU A 59 20.55 7.87 25.95
N MET A 60 19.38 7.74 25.34
CA MET A 60 19.19 7.55 23.90
C MET A 60 18.03 8.41 23.45
N ASP A 61 18.33 9.40 22.60
CA ASP A 61 17.35 10.37 22.12
C ASP A 61 16.49 9.80 20.99
N GLY A 62 15.41 10.50 20.60
CA GLY A 62 14.52 10.01 19.55
C GLY A 62 15.17 9.96 18.16
N TYR A 63 16.19 10.77 17.89
CA TYR A 63 16.95 10.68 16.65
C TYR A 63 17.77 9.39 16.60
N GLU A 64 18.42 9.04 17.71
CA GLU A 64 19.17 7.80 17.87
C GLU A 64 18.25 6.58 17.75
N VAL A 65 17.03 6.65 18.28
CA VAL A 65 16.01 5.60 18.08
C VAL A 65 15.66 5.42 16.62
N LEU A 66 15.36 6.50 15.88
CA LEU A 66 15.05 6.42 14.45
C LEU A 66 16.23 5.86 13.63
N MET A 67 17.46 6.31 13.93
CA MET A 67 18.66 5.79 13.27
C MET A 67 18.85 4.29 13.56
N ALA A 68 18.71 3.87 14.81
CA ALA A 68 18.82 2.47 15.19
C ALA A 68 17.74 1.59 14.56
N MET A 69 16.52 2.10 14.41
CA MET A 69 15.44 1.42 13.69
C MET A 69 15.80 1.23 12.22
N LYS A 70 16.29 2.28 11.56
CA LYS A 70 16.72 2.24 10.16
C LYS A 70 17.87 1.27 9.93
N GLU A 71 18.88 1.28 10.81
CA GLU A 71 20.03 0.35 10.74
C GLU A 71 19.64 -1.11 10.97
N GLN A 72 18.61 -1.35 11.78
CA GLN A 72 18.13 -2.69 12.10
C GLN A 72 17.00 -3.16 11.17
N GLY A 73 16.61 -2.36 10.18
CA GLY A 73 15.52 -2.68 9.25
C GLY A 73 14.15 -2.77 9.92
N LEU A 74 13.93 -2.11 11.05
CA LEU A 74 12.64 -2.09 11.74
C LEU A 74 11.68 -1.14 11.01
N ASN A 75 10.70 -1.70 10.31
CA ASN A 75 9.70 -0.93 9.58
C ASN A 75 8.44 -0.73 10.43
N ILE A 76 8.46 0.26 11.31
CA ILE A 76 7.36 0.58 12.24
C ILE A 76 6.90 2.01 11.99
N LEU A 77 5.59 2.23 11.85
CA LEU A 77 5.03 3.56 11.64
C LEU A 77 5.38 4.45 12.84
N THR A 78 6.17 5.49 12.60
CA THR A 78 6.69 6.32 13.69
C THR A 78 6.21 7.75 13.56
N VAL A 79 5.41 8.18 14.54
CA VAL A 79 4.99 9.57 14.69
C VAL A 79 5.83 10.19 15.80
N VAL A 80 6.56 11.25 15.46
CA VAL A 80 7.39 11.96 16.43
C VAL A 80 6.51 12.90 17.24
N VAL A 81 6.69 12.95 18.56
CA VAL A 81 5.90 13.79 19.47
C VAL A 81 6.84 14.63 20.31
N SER A 82 7.09 15.88 19.94
CA SER A 82 8.08 16.73 20.62
C SER A 82 7.54 18.12 20.96
N GLY A 83 8.13 18.74 21.98
CA GLY A 83 7.90 20.16 22.30
C GLY A 83 8.75 21.13 21.46
N ASP A 84 9.75 20.62 20.73
CA ASP A 84 10.64 21.43 19.90
C ASP A 84 10.03 21.66 18.50
N ILE A 85 9.67 22.90 18.20
CA ILE A 85 8.98 23.30 16.95
C ILE A 85 9.92 23.83 15.86
N GLN A 86 11.22 23.56 15.95
CA GLN A 86 12.14 24.03 14.94
C GLN A 86 11.90 23.33 13.58
N PRO A 87 11.79 24.07 12.47
CA PRO A 87 11.61 23.48 11.14
C PRO A 87 12.70 22.46 10.77
N ASN A 88 13.94 22.72 11.19
CA ASN A 88 15.07 21.81 10.97
C ASN A 88 14.90 20.48 11.71
N ALA A 89 14.26 20.48 12.88
CA ALA A 89 13.99 19.27 13.64
C ALA A 89 12.93 18.41 12.94
N HIS A 90 11.88 19.05 12.43
CA HIS A 90 10.82 18.40 11.65
C HIS A 90 11.36 17.72 10.39
N GLN A 91 12.13 18.45 9.57
CA GLN A 91 12.68 17.88 8.33
C GLN A 91 13.64 16.71 8.61
N ARG A 92 14.47 16.84 9.66
CA ARG A 92 15.42 15.79 10.05
C ARG A 92 14.75 14.50 10.48
N VAL A 93 13.61 14.55 11.17
CA VAL A 93 12.92 13.31 11.58
C VAL A 93 12.24 12.60 10.43
N LEU A 94 11.70 13.35 9.46
CA LEU A 94 11.11 12.79 8.24
C LEU A 94 12.18 12.06 7.40
N GLU A 95 13.37 12.66 7.24
CA GLU A 95 14.50 12.03 6.55
C GLU A 95 14.99 10.72 7.21
N LEU A 96 14.77 10.60 8.52
CA LEU A 96 15.09 9.41 9.30
C LEU A 96 13.98 8.36 9.31
N GLY A 97 12.85 8.62 8.64
CA GLY A 97 11.76 7.67 8.44
C GLY A 97 10.53 7.87 9.34
N ALA A 98 10.42 8.98 10.06
CA ALA A 98 9.16 9.34 10.70
C ALA A 98 8.11 9.69 9.64
N ILE A 99 6.86 9.30 9.88
CA ILE A 99 5.75 9.60 8.96
C ILE A 99 5.15 10.98 9.21
N ASP A 100 5.22 11.46 10.46
CA ASP A 100 4.74 12.78 10.84
C ASP A 100 5.32 13.23 12.19
N PHE A 101 5.00 14.46 12.57
CA PHE A 101 5.44 15.15 13.76
C PHE A 101 4.27 15.86 14.45
N ILE A 102 4.14 15.64 15.75
CA ILE A 102 3.13 16.24 16.62
C ILE A 102 3.81 17.14 17.64
N GLN A 103 3.38 18.40 17.67
CA GLN A 103 3.79 19.33 18.71
C GLN A 103 3.08 19.03 20.03
N LYS A 104 3.84 18.93 21.13
CA LYS A 104 3.28 18.89 22.49
C LYS A 104 2.81 20.28 22.94
N PRO A 105 1.66 20.41 23.64
CA PRO A 105 0.75 19.33 24.06
C PRO A 105 -0.16 18.84 22.93
N CYS A 106 -0.34 17.52 22.84
CA CYS A 106 -1.14 16.89 21.78
C CYS A 106 -2.64 17.08 22.05
N SER A 107 -3.33 17.80 21.16
CA SER A 107 -4.80 17.83 21.18
C SER A 107 -5.36 16.54 20.56
N PRO A 108 -6.46 15.98 21.11
CA PRO A 108 -7.11 14.80 20.54
C PRO A 108 -7.50 15.00 19.06
N GLU A 109 -7.93 16.21 18.70
CA GLU A 109 -8.32 16.58 17.34
C GLU A 109 -7.14 16.45 16.35
N LYS A 110 -5.96 16.99 16.69
CA LYS A 110 -4.77 16.89 15.83
C LYS A 110 -4.27 15.44 15.72
N LEU A 111 -4.39 14.70 16.81
CA LEU A 111 -4.00 13.29 16.81
C LEU A 111 -4.92 12.47 15.91
N ALA A 112 -6.23 12.70 15.99
CA ALA A 112 -7.22 12.08 15.13
C ALA A 112 -6.98 12.44 13.66
N ASP A 113 -6.74 13.73 13.36
CA ASP A 113 -6.46 14.22 12.02
C ASP A 113 -5.22 13.55 11.41
N ILE A 114 -4.13 13.41 12.16
CA ILE A 114 -2.92 12.71 11.68
C ILE A 114 -3.16 11.21 11.51
N ILE A 115 -3.91 10.59 12.43
CA ILE A 115 -4.28 9.18 12.33
C ILE A 115 -5.15 8.92 11.09
N GLU A 116 -6.04 9.84 10.74
CA GLU A 116 -6.92 9.75 9.58
C GLU A 116 -6.18 10.11 8.28
N HIS A 117 -5.44 11.22 8.25
CA HIS A 117 -4.70 11.72 7.10
C HIS A 117 -3.62 10.75 6.60
N HIS A 118 -2.90 10.12 7.51
CA HIS A 118 -1.90 9.10 7.15
C HIS A 118 -2.49 7.69 7.07
N GLY A 119 -3.81 7.57 7.17
CA GLY A 119 -4.52 6.29 7.19
C GLY A 119 -3.92 5.34 8.21
N ILE A 120 -3.45 5.80 9.37
CA ILE A 120 -2.71 4.98 10.34
C ILE A 120 -3.59 3.83 10.84
N LYS A 121 -4.89 4.10 11.06
CA LYS A 121 -5.87 3.05 11.39
C LYS A 121 -5.89 1.96 10.30
N ASP A 122 -5.83 2.36 9.03
CA ASP A 122 -5.93 1.46 7.88
C ASP A 122 -4.59 0.82 7.48
N LYS A 123 -3.47 1.54 7.59
CA LYS A 123 -2.11 1.08 7.28
C LYS A 123 -1.58 0.15 8.34
N ALA A 124 -1.77 0.46 9.62
CA ALA A 124 -1.40 -0.43 10.71
C ALA A 124 -2.27 -1.70 10.71
N MET A 125 -3.56 -1.57 10.36
CA MET A 125 -4.44 -2.71 10.09
C MET A 125 -4.00 -3.51 8.85
N ARG A 126 -3.60 -2.85 7.75
CA ARG A 126 -3.06 -3.48 6.53
C ARG A 126 -1.74 -4.17 6.76
N GLU A 127 -0.83 -3.59 7.53
CA GLU A 127 0.46 -4.19 7.87
C GLU A 127 0.29 -5.33 8.87
N ARG A 128 -0.62 -5.23 9.84
CA ARG A 128 -1.06 -6.38 10.67
C ARG A 128 -1.68 -7.48 9.84
N LEU A 129 -2.57 -7.13 8.90
CA LEU A 129 -3.13 -8.08 7.97
C LEU A 129 -1.97 -8.65 7.17
N ALA A 130 -1.24 -7.91 6.37
CA ALA A 130 -0.07 -8.38 5.60
C ALA A 130 0.95 -9.19 6.43
N HIS A 131 1.15 -8.90 7.71
CA HIS A 131 2.05 -9.66 8.59
C HIS A 131 1.44 -10.95 9.13
N SER A 132 0.16 -10.94 9.55
CA SER A 132 -0.58 -12.15 9.93
C SER A 132 -1.04 -13.01 8.74
N LEU A 133 -1.17 -12.40 7.57
CA LEU A 133 -1.47 -12.97 6.25
C LEU A 133 -0.20 -13.43 5.54
N GLY A 134 0.95 -12.84 5.88
CA GLY A 134 2.28 -13.19 5.38
C GLY A 134 2.82 -14.51 5.92
N GLU A 135 2.24 -15.07 6.99
CA GLU A 135 2.63 -16.39 7.50
C GLU A 135 2.33 -17.55 6.52
N GLN A 136 1.68 -17.30 5.37
CA GLN A 136 1.35 -18.35 4.39
C GLN A 136 2.23 -18.39 3.13
N VAL A 137 3.11 -17.39 2.94
CA VAL A 137 4.12 -17.41 1.86
C VAL A 137 5.50 -17.34 2.50
N ASP A 138 6.34 -18.30 2.14
CA ASP A 138 7.76 -18.28 2.50
C ASP A 138 8.34 -16.89 2.16
N PRO A 139 8.98 -16.18 3.12
CA PRO A 139 9.57 -14.86 2.88
C PRO A 139 10.43 -14.81 1.62
N ASP A 140 11.19 -15.89 1.35
CA ASP A 140 12.03 -16.00 0.16
C ASP A 140 11.19 -15.97 -1.14
N VAL A 141 10.00 -16.57 -1.13
CA VAL A 141 9.09 -16.60 -2.27
C VAL A 141 8.41 -15.25 -2.51
N ARG A 142 8.09 -14.52 -1.43
CA ARG A 142 7.54 -13.16 -1.52
C ARG A 142 8.54 -12.21 -2.19
N ASP A 143 9.79 -12.24 -1.73
CA ASP A 143 10.86 -11.39 -2.26
C ASP A 143 11.05 -11.61 -3.76
N ILE A 144 10.93 -12.86 -4.22
CA ILE A 144 11.06 -13.18 -5.64
C ILE A 144 9.88 -12.65 -6.45
N TYR A 145 8.64 -12.83 -5.99
CA TYR A 145 7.50 -12.24 -6.69
C TYR A 145 7.58 -10.72 -6.74
N GLN A 146 8.09 -10.09 -5.67
CA GLN A 146 8.31 -8.65 -5.63
C GLN A 146 9.35 -8.22 -6.65
N GLU A 147 10.46 -8.94 -6.78
CA GLU A 147 11.50 -8.65 -7.76
C GLU A 147 11.04 -8.90 -9.21
N LEU A 148 10.36 -10.02 -9.48
CA LEU A 148 9.77 -10.29 -10.80
C LEU A 148 8.77 -9.21 -11.20
N THR A 149 7.97 -8.74 -10.24
CA THR A 149 7.00 -7.66 -10.47
C THR A 149 7.69 -6.32 -10.66
N ASN A 150 8.73 -6.00 -9.88
CA ASN A 150 9.56 -4.80 -10.05
C ASN A 150 10.10 -4.70 -11.49
N VAL A 151 10.70 -5.79 -11.98
CA VAL A 151 11.26 -5.83 -13.34
C VAL A 151 10.16 -5.72 -14.40
N ALA A 152 9.02 -6.39 -14.20
CA ALA A 152 7.87 -6.30 -15.11
C ALA A 152 7.28 -4.88 -15.15
N MET A 153 7.16 -4.21 -14.01
CA MET A 153 6.70 -2.83 -13.90
C MET A 153 7.68 -1.85 -14.55
N GLY A 154 8.99 -2.05 -14.40
CA GLY A 154 10.00 -1.25 -15.11
C GLY A 154 9.80 -1.28 -16.63
N GLN A 155 9.52 -2.47 -17.19
CA GLN A 155 9.23 -2.61 -18.62
C GLN A 155 7.88 -2.01 -19.01
N ALA A 156 6.86 -2.17 -18.16
CA ALA A 156 5.54 -1.59 -18.38
C ALA A 156 5.58 -0.05 -18.34
N GLY A 157 6.30 0.52 -17.38
CA GLY A 157 6.50 1.96 -17.22
C GLY A 157 7.24 2.59 -18.39
N ASP A 158 8.29 1.97 -18.93
CA ASP A 158 8.96 2.47 -20.16
C ASP A 158 8.00 2.47 -21.36
N LEU A 159 7.16 1.44 -21.51
CA LEU A 159 6.16 1.39 -22.58
C LEU A 159 5.11 2.51 -22.41
N LEU A 160 4.57 2.68 -21.20
CA LEU A 160 3.60 3.71 -20.86
C LEU A 160 4.17 5.11 -21.07
N ALA A 161 5.39 5.35 -20.60
CA ALA A 161 6.09 6.62 -20.74
C ALA A 161 6.23 7.03 -22.21
N ARG A 162 6.52 6.08 -23.11
CA ARG A 162 6.61 6.33 -24.56
C ARG A 162 5.25 6.54 -25.22
N LEU A 163 4.23 5.78 -24.81
CA LEU A 163 2.89 5.86 -25.38
C LEU A 163 2.19 7.17 -25.01
N LEU A 164 2.31 7.56 -23.74
CA LEU A 164 1.65 8.73 -23.17
C LEU A 164 2.53 9.97 -23.16
N ASN A 165 3.82 9.84 -23.50
CA ASN A 165 4.81 10.91 -23.48
C ASN A 165 4.93 11.60 -22.11
N VAL A 166 4.95 10.80 -21.04
CA VAL A 166 5.05 11.24 -19.64
C VAL A 166 6.09 10.44 -18.88
N PHE A 167 6.47 10.92 -17.70
CA PHE A 167 7.22 10.13 -16.74
C PHE A 167 6.26 9.38 -15.81
N VAL A 168 6.42 8.06 -15.73
CA VAL A 168 5.58 7.19 -14.89
C VAL A 168 6.35 6.89 -13.61
N GLU A 169 5.76 7.19 -12.47
CA GLU A 169 6.30 6.82 -11.17
C GLU A 169 5.96 5.35 -10.88
N LEU A 170 7.00 4.55 -10.65
CA LEU A 170 6.89 3.13 -10.37
C LEU A 170 7.29 2.88 -8.91
N PRO A 171 6.35 2.96 -7.96
CA PRO A 171 6.62 2.56 -6.59
C PRO A 171 6.85 1.05 -6.50
N ILE A 172 7.45 0.62 -5.39
CA ILE A 172 7.70 -0.81 -5.12
C ILE A 172 6.35 -1.52 -4.95
N PRO A 173 6.08 -2.63 -5.66
CA PRO A 173 4.84 -3.38 -5.58
C PRO A 173 4.73 -4.12 -4.25
N ASN A 174 3.50 -4.21 -3.75
CA ASN A 174 3.18 -4.96 -2.56
C ASN A 174 2.66 -6.35 -2.94
N VAL A 175 3.38 -7.40 -2.54
CA VAL A 175 2.98 -8.79 -2.79
C VAL A 175 2.37 -9.38 -1.52
N ASN A 176 1.08 -9.71 -1.57
CA ASN A 176 0.32 -10.27 -0.46
C ASN A 176 -0.47 -11.51 -0.92
N VAL A 177 -0.62 -12.53 -0.09
CA VAL A 177 -1.65 -13.57 -0.33
C VAL A 177 -2.89 -13.18 0.45
N LEU A 178 -4.02 -13.10 -0.25
CA LEU A 178 -5.29 -12.65 0.31
C LEU A 178 -6.35 -13.75 0.19
N GLU A 179 -7.03 -14.00 1.29
CA GLU A 179 -8.34 -14.66 1.29
C GLU A 179 -9.43 -13.67 0.83
N VAL A 180 -10.57 -14.20 0.42
CA VAL A 180 -11.71 -13.42 -0.11
C VAL A 180 -12.16 -12.30 0.83
N ASN A 181 -12.12 -12.56 2.13
CA ASN A 181 -12.56 -11.61 3.16
C ASN A 181 -11.53 -10.49 3.38
N GLU A 182 -10.28 -10.69 2.98
CA GLU A 182 -9.18 -9.74 3.13
C GLU A 182 -9.07 -8.83 1.91
N LEU A 183 -9.43 -9.34 0.73
CA LEU A 183 -9.58 -8.53 -0.47
C LEU A 183 -10.59 -7.40 -0.29
N ASP A 184 -11.72 -7.67 0.38
CA ASP A 184 -12.74 -6.65 0.68
C ASP A 184 -12.19 -5.54 1.59
N MET A 185 -11.31 -5.88 2.54
CA MET A 185 -10.68 -4.91 3.45
C MET A 185 -9.55 -4.12 2.77
N ALA A 186 -8.72 -4.77 1.96
CA ALA A 186 -7.66 -4.11 1.20
C ALA A 186 -8.22 -3.06 0.23
N LEU A 187 -9.36 -3.39 -0.40
CA LEU A 187 -10.06 -2.51 -1.33
C LEU A 187 -10.81 -1.37 -0.62
N GLN A 188 -11.43 -1.62 0.54
CA GLN A 188 -12.06 -0.57 1.35
C GLN A 188 -11.08 0.47 1.90
N SER A 189 -9.79 0.15 1.98
CA SER A 189 -8.76 1.07 2.49
C SER A 189 -8.11 1.90 1.37
N ILE A 190 -8.44 1.63 0.10
CA ILE A 190 -8.18 2.53 -1.04
C ILE A 190 -9.20 3.69 -1.02
N ASP A 191 -10.25 3.58 -0.20
CA ASP A 191 -11.38 4.49 -0.11
C ASP A 191 -11.03 5.77 0.69
N ASN A 192 -10.56 6.79 -0.02
CA ASN A 192 -10.43 8.16 0.50
C ASN A 192 -11.67 9.01 0.18
N ASN A 193 -12.89 8.51 0.43
CA ASN A 193 -14.17 9.22 0.14
C ASN A 193 -14.32 9.68 -1.33
N ALA A 194 -13.66 9.01 -2.27
CA ALA A 194 -13.65 9.39 -3.68
C ALA A 194 -14.38 8.35 -4.53
N ALA A 195 -15.24 8.80 -5.43
CA ALA A 195 -15.90 7.93 -6.39
C ALA A 195 -14.84 7.30 -7.32
N THR A 196 -14.98 5.99 -7.55
CA THR A 196 -14.03 5.20 -8.33
C THR A 196 -14.71 4.44 -9.46
N SER A 197 -13.91 4.18 -10.49
CA SER A 197 -14.29 3.41 -11.66
C SER A 197 -13.36 2.22 -11.80
N GLY A 198 -13.93 1.02 -12.00
CA GLY A 198 -13.20 -0.24 -11.91
C GLY A 198 -13.37 -1.14 -13.13
N VAL A 199 -12.27 -1.71 -13.61
CA VAL A 199 -12.24 -2.70 -14.69
C VAL A 199 -11.57 -3.97 -14.22
N CYS A 200 -12.18 -5.12 -14.53
CA CYS A 200 -11.59 -6.43 -14.30
C CYS A 200 -11.36 -7.14 -15.64
N GLN A 201 -10.19 -7.75 -15.80
CA GLN A 201 -9.82 -8.51 -16.98
C GLN A 201 -9.17 -9.84 -16.59
N GLY A 202 -9.80 -10.95 -16.96
CA GLY A 202 -9.23 -12.28 -16.74
C GLY A 202 -7.98 -12.54 -17.59
N PHE A 203 -7.04 -13.34 -17.09
CA PHE A 203 -5.89 -13.80 -17.85
C PHE A 203 -5.58 -15.28 -17.56
N ILE A 204 -5.06 -15.99 -18.55
CA ILE A 204 -4.67 -17.41 -18.46
C ILE A 204 -3.40 -17.70 -19.25
N GLY A 205 -2.52 -18.56 -18.75
CA GLY A 205 -1.28 -18.89 -19.45
C GLY A 205 -0.39 -19.84 -18.67
N GLY A 206 0.19 -20.84 -19.35
CA GLY A 206 1.19 -21.75 -18.77
C GLY A 206 0.82 -22.41 -17.43
N GLY A 207 -0.46 -22.75 -17.22
CA GLY A 207 -0.94 -23.35 -15.97
C GLY A 207 -1.25 -22.36 -14.85
N VAL A 208 -1.27 -21.06 -15.17
CA VAL A 208 -1.66 -19.96 -14.30
C VAL A 208 -2.91 -19.29 -14.85
N SER A 209 -3.82 -18.93 -13.97
CA SER A 209 -5.05 -18.20 -14.23
C SER A 209 -5.27 -17.14 -13.16
N GLY A 210 -5.87 -16.04 -13.55
CA GLY A 210 -6.13 -14.94 -12.65
C GLY A 210 -6.99 -13.85 -13.26
N GLU A 211 -7.16 -12.78 -12.50
CA GLU A 211 -7.86 -11.57 -12.91
C GLU A 211 -7.00 -10.34 -12.58
N ALA A 212 -6.98 -9.38 -13.48
CA ALA A 212 -6.37 -8.07 -13.26
C ALA A 212 -7.49 -7.07 -12.97
N LEU A 213 -7.50 -6.52 -11.76
CA LEU A 213 -8.45 -5.52 -11.31
C LEU A 213 -7.76 -4.16 -11.30
N LEU A 214 -8.21 -3.24 -12.14
CA LEU A 214 -7.75 -1.87 -12.17
C LEU A 214 -8.82 -0.97 -11.57
N LEU A 215 -8.42 -0.12 -10.63
CA LEU A 215 -9.24 0.90 -10.00
C LEU A 215 -8.66 2.28 -10.31
N LEU A 216 -9.53 3.19 -10.74
CA LEU A 216 -9.19 4.58 -10.99
C LEU A 216 -10.09 5.48 -10.17
N ASN A 217 -9.48 6.51 -9.60
CA ASN A 217 -10.22 7.62 -9.04
C ASN A 217 -10.83 8.45 -10.17
N ASP A 218 -12.08 8.89 -10.00
CA ASP A 218 -12.76 9.68 -11.03
C ASP A 218 -12.09 11.03 -11.31
N SER A 219 -11.34 11.56 -10.34
CA SER A 219 -10.50 12.76 -10.53
C SER A 219 -9.47 12.59 -11.65
N SER A 220 -8.97 11.37 -11.88
CA SER A 220 -7.96 11.06 -12.88
C SER A 220 -8.46 11.17 -14.33
N PHE A 221 -9.78 11.12 -14.59
CA PHE A 221 -10.33 11.07 -15.96
C PHE A 221 -9.95 12.28 -16.81
N LYS A 222 -9.92 13.47 -16.22
CA LYS A 222 -9.59 14.70 -16.93
C LYS A 222 -8.17 14.68 -17.47
N GLU A 223 -7.24 14.18 -16.67
CA GLU A 223 -5.84 14.15 -17.03
C GLU A 223 -5.56 12.99 -17.97
N ILE A 224 -6.20 11.83 -17.76
CA ILE A 224 -6.17 10.72 -18.71
C ILE A 224 -6.66 11.16 -20.10
N ALA A 225 -7.77 11.89 -20.17
CA ALA A 225 -8.26 12.44 -21.43
C ALA A 225 -7.20 13.32 -22.11
N SER A 226 -6.54 14.19 -21.33
CA SER A 226 -5.45 15.01 -21.83
C SER A 226 -4.25 14.17 -22.31
N LEU A 227 -3.86 13.12 -21.59
CA LEU A 227 -2.76 12.24 -21.96
C LEU A 227 -3.06 11.43 -23.23
N MET A 228 -4.33 11.08 -23.41
CA MET A 228 -4.80 10.38 -24.62
C MET A 228 -5.08 11.34 -25.79
N ASN A 229 -4.77 12.64 -25.65
CA ASN A 229 -5.07 13.70 -26.63
C ASN A 229 -6.56 13.77 -27.02
N TYR A 230 -7.43 13.60 -26.03
CA TYR A 230 -8.86 13.77 -26.18
C TYR A 230 -9.27 15.23 -25.89
N ASP A 231 -9.70 15.95 -26.92
CA ASP A 231 -10.07 17.38 -26.84
C ASP A 231 -11.58 17.63 -26.64
N GLY A 232 -12.39 16.58 -26.48
CA GLY A 232 -13.84 16.66 -26.35
C GLY A 232 -14.33 16.91 -24.92
N GLU A 233 -15.64 17.18 -24.77
CA GLU A 233 -16.27 17.23 -23.45
C GLU A 233 -16.40 15.83 -22.85
N LEU A 234 -15.97 15.68 -21.59
CA LEU A 234 -16.14 14.46 -20.83
C LEU A 234 -17.62 14.22 -20.50
N ASN A 235 -18.04 12.99 -20.75
CA ASN A 235 -19.32 12.45 -20.34
C ASN A 235 -19.12 10.97 -20.00
N ASP A 236 -20.11 10.37 -19.34
CA ASP A 236 -20.02 8.99 -18.83
C ASP A 236 -19.57 7.98 -19.90
N LYS A 237 -19.96 8.16 -21.18
CA LYS A 237 -19.56 7.25 -22.27
C LYS A 237 -18.10 7.42 -22.65
N VAL A 238 -17.62 8.66 -22.74
CA VAL A 238 -16.23 8.96 -23.06
C VAL A 238 -15.31 8.48 -21.94
N GLU A 239 -15.71 8.69 -20.69
CA GLU A 239 -14.96 8.19 -19.54
C GLU A 239 -14.88 6.67 -19.53
N LEU A 240 -15.95 5.96 -19.89
CA LEU A 240 -15.91 4.51 -20.07
C LEU A 240 -14.96 4.08 -21.19
N GLU A 241 -14.93 4.80 -22.32
CA GLU A 241 -13.98 4.51 -23.41
C GLU A 241 -12.53 4.69 -22.94
N LEU A 242 -12.24 5.83 -22.29
CA LEU A 242 -10.92 6.12 -21.73
C LEU A 242 -10.49 5.11 -20.67
N LEU A 243 -11.42 4.73 -19.79
CA LEU A 243 -11.21 3.71 -18.76
C LEU A 243 -10.80 2.38 -19.41
N MET A 244 -11.50 1.96 -20.46
CA MET A 244 -11.24 0.70 -21.14
C MET A 244 -9.89 0.72 -21.88
N ASP A 245 -9.57 1.82 -22.55
CA ASP A 245 -8.30 1.97 -23.27
C ASP A 245 -7.10 1.98 -22.31
N ILE A 246 -7.16 2.79 -21.25
CA ILE A 246 -6.12 2.82 -20.20
C ILE A 246 -5.98 1.45 -19.55
N SER A 247 -7.10 0.79 -19.22
CA SER A 247 -7.08 -0.54 -18.61
C SER A 247 -6.35 -1.54 -19.49
N ASN A 248 -6.66 -1.56 -20.78
CA ASN A 248 -6.03 -2.48 -21.73
C ASN A 248 -4.52 -2.22 -21.86
N ILE A 249 -4.09 -0.96 -21.83
CA ILE A 249 -2.66 -0.60 -21.89
C ILE A 249 -1.95 -1.01 -20.59
N LEU A 250 -2.48 -0.64 -19.43
CA LEU A 250 -1.86 -0.92 -18.12
C LEU A 250 -1.81 -2.42 -17.83
N ILE A 251 -2.95 -3.13 -17.96
CA ILE A 251 -3.02 -4.57 -17.74
C ILE A 251 -2.18 -5.31 -18.78
N GLY A 252 -2.24 -4.88 -20.04
CA GLY A 252 -1.49 -5.50 -21.12
C GLY A 252 0.02 -5.40 -20.94
N SER A 253 0.50 -4.22 -20.55
CA SER A 253 1.92 -3.96 -20.34
C SER A 253 2.49 -4.75 -19.17
N ILE A 254 1.81 -4.78 -18.02
CA ILE A 254 2.29 -5.54 -16.85
C ILE A 254 2.28 -7.05 -17.11
N LEU A 255 1.22 -7.58 -17.72
CA LEU A 255 1.12 -9.01 -18.01
C LEU A 255 2.18 -9.43 -19.03
N THR A 256 2.53 -8.56 -19.97
CA THR A 256 3.63 -8.80 -20.92
C THR A 256 4.99 -8.80 -20.20
N GLY A 257 5.20 -7.89 -19.24
CA GLY A 257 6.40 -7.88 -18.40
C GLY A 257 6.54 -9.18 -17.61
N LEU A 258 5.48 -9.56 -16.88
CA LEU A 258 5.45 -10.80 -16.10
C LEU A 258 5.60 -12.05 -16.98
N SER A 259 4.98 -12.04 -18.16
CA SER A 259 5.11 -13.11 -19.15
C SER A 259 6.56 -13.40 -19.51
N LYS A 260 7.38 -12.35 -19.69
CA LYS A 260 8.81 -12.49 -19.98
C LYS A 260 9.60 -12.97 -18.77
N GLN A 261 9.32 -12.40 -17.59
CA GLN A 261 10.05 -12.74 -16.36
C GLN A 261 9.79 -14.19 -15.90
N LEU A 262 8.56 -14.68 -16.09
CA LEU A 262 8.18 -16.04 -15.71
C LEU A 262 8.45 -17.08 -16.81
N ASP A 263 8.85 -16.64 -18.02
CA ASP A 263 8.91 -17.48 -19.22
C ASP A 263 7.57 -18.23 -19.46
N MET A 264 6.49 -17.45 -19.50
CA MET A 264 5.11 -17.93 -19.61
C MET A 264 4.31 -17.01 -20.51
N SER A 265 3.56 -17.53 -21.49
CA SER A 265 2.69 -16.69 -22.32
C SER A 265 1.29 -16.54 -21.71
N PHE A 266 0.91 -15.32 -21.35
CA PHE A 266 -0.44 -15.00 -20.88
C PHE A 266 -1.34 -14.56 -22.03
N SER A 267 -2.55 -15.10 -22.05
CA SER A 267 -3.68 -14.64 -22.87
C SER A 267 -4.65 -13.86 -22.01
N GLN A 268 -5.14 -12.74 -22.52
CA GLN A 268 -6.10 -11.87 -21.82
C GLN A 268 -7.51 -12.12 -22.33
N GLY A 269 -8.48 -12.11 -21.42
CA GLY A 269 -9.90 -12.09 -21.72
C GLY A 269 -10.38 -10.67 -22.06
N HIS A 270 -11.70 -10.53 -22.24
CA HIS A 270 -12.29 -9.22 -22.47
C HIS A 270 -12.41 -8.44 -21.15
N PRO A 271 -12.05 -7.15 -21.14
CA PRO A 271 -12.27 -6.28 -19.98
C PRO A 271 -13.76 -6.15 -19.66
N ILE A 272 -14.08 -6.20 -18.37
CA ILE A 272 -15.42 -6.07 -17.82
C ILE A 272 -15.43 -4.89 -16.86
N VAL A 273 -16.28 -3.90 -17.14
CA VAL A 273 -16.49 -2.77 -16.22
C VAL A 273 -17.29 -3.26 -15.02
N LEU A 274 -16.72 -3.12 -13.82
CA LEU A 274 -17.37 -3.50 -12.56
C LEU A 274 -18.35 -2.42 -12.08
N GLY A 275 -18.06 -1.17 -12.41
CA GLY A 275 -18.89 0.00 -12.14
C GLY A 275 -18.12 1.29 -12.39
N GLN A 276 -18.86 2.39 -12.43
CA GLN A 276 -18.37 3.74 -12.71
C GLN A 276 -18.97 4.68 -11.67
N HIS A 277 -18.17 5.60 -11.13
CA HIS A 277 -18.57 6.55 -10.10
C HIS A 277 -19.18 5.90 -8.85
N ARG A 278 -18.55 4.83 -8.36
CA ARG A 278 -19.03 4.10 -7.18
C ARG A 278 -17.97 4.04 -6.09
N ASP A 279 -18.43 3.86 -4.87
CA ASP A 279 -17.57 3.48 -3.77
C ASP A 279 -16.96 2.11 -4.08
N VAL A 280 -15.67 1.94 -3.75
CA VAL A 280 -14.94 0.70 -4.00
C VAL A 280 -15.66 -0.48 -3.35
N SER A 281 -16.24 -0.29 -2.16
CA SER A 281 -16.99 -1.32 -1.44
C SER A 281 -18.19 -1.88 -2.21
N GLU A 282 -18.82 -1.09 -3.10
CA GLU A 282 -19.93 -1.55 -3.93
C GLU A 282 -19.45 -2.35 -5.15
N LEU A 283 -18.33 -1.95 -5.76
CA LEU A 283 -17.70 -2.68 -6.86
C LEU A 283 -17.34 -4.10 -6.42
N VAL A 284 -16.84 -4.24 -5.20
CA VAL A 284 -16.41 -5.52 -4.61
C VAL A 284 -17.57 -6.41 -4.20
N LYS A 285 -18.59 -5.86 -3.52
CA LYS A 285 -19.77 -6.62 -3.07
C LYS A 285 -20.44 -7.40 -4.22
N SER A 286 -20.45 -6.83 -5.43
CA SER A 286 -21.05 -7.46 -6.61
C SER A 286 -20.27 -8.68 -7.13
N ASN A 287 -18.98 -8.81 -6.79
CA ASN A 287 -18.06 -9.83 -7.32
C ASN A 287 -17.45 -10.78 -6.28
N LYS A 288 -17.88 -10.72 -5.01
CA LYS A 288 -17.37 -11.55 -3.90
C LYS A 288 -17.33 -13.06 -4.16
N SER A 289 -18.18 -13.58 -5.05
CA SER A 289 -18.22 -15.01 -5.38
C SER A 289 -17.16 -15.46 -6.39
N ARG A 290 -16.51 -14.53 -7.11
CA ARG A 290 -15.51 -14.84 -8.14
C ARG A 290 -14.10 -15.04 -7.59
N TRP A 291 -13.75 -14.28 -6.55
CA TRP A 291 -12.43 -14.35 -5.94
C TRP A 291 -12.48 -15.37 -4.80
N GLN A 292 -11.74 -16.47 -4.92
CA GLN A 292 -11.43 -17.40 -3.83
C GLN A 292 -10.00 -17.13 -3.33
N ARG A 293 -9.43 -17.91 -2.39
CA ARG A 293 -8.04 -17.71 -1.91
C ARG A 293 -7.07 -17.43 -3.07
N THR A 294 -6.43 -16.27 -3.05
CA THR A 294 -5.78 -15.70 -4.23
C THR A 294 -4.47 -15.00 -3.83
N LEU A 295 -3.39 -15.21 -4.59
CA LEU A 295 -2.23 -14.33 -4.47
C LEU A 295 -2.58 -12.99 -5.12
N ALA A 296 -2.44 -11.92 -4.36
CA ALA A 296 -2.70 -10.56 -4.80
C ALA A 296 -1.38 -9.79 -4.90
N ILE A 297 -1.05 -9.35 -6.10
CA ILE A 297 0.05 -8.42 -6.31
C ILE A 297 -0.57 -7.05 -6.54
N GLU A 298 -0.34 -6.14 -5.60
CA GLU A 298 -0.84 -4.77 -5.64
C GLU A 298 0.23 -3.84 -6.18
N ILE A 299 -0.21 -2.99 -7.11
CA ILE A 299 0.62 -2.07 -7.85
C ILE A 299 -0.12 -0.74 -7.91
N SER A 300 0.41 0.28 -7.24
CA SER A 300 -0.06 1.65 -7.42
C SER A 300 0.80 2.36 -8.47
N TYR A 301 0.19 3.00 -9.45
CA TYR A 301 0.86 3.84 -10.44
C TYR A 301 0.56 5.30 -10.17
N GLY A 302 1.62 6.12 -10.13
CA GLY A 302 1.53 7.58 -10.19
C GLY A 302 2.09 8.10 -11.51
N ILE A 303 1.62 9.25 -11.97
CA ILE A 303 2.19 9.93 -13.14
C ILE A 303 2.74 11.29 -12.69
N GLU A 304 4.02 11.54 -12.94
CA GLU A 304 4.68 12.75 -12.47
C GLU A 304 4.04 14.00 -13.10
N ASN A 305 3.71 14.99 -12.28
CA ASN A 305 3.01 16.24 -12.66
C ASN A 305 1.55 16.06 -13.10
N HIS A 306 0.92 14.92 -12.81
CA HIS A 306 -0.50 14.66 -13.04
C HIS A 306 -1.14 14.11 -11.75
N ASP A 307 -2.37 14.50 -11.43
CA ASP A 307 -3.14 13.95 -10.31
C ASP A 307 -3.78 12.60 -10.67
N ILE A 308 -2.99 11.72 -11.30
CA ILE A 308 -3.42 10.40 -11.74
C ILE A 308 -2.87 9.36 -10.76
N ASN A 309 -3.78 8.78 -9.99
CA ASN A 309 -3.54 7.59 -9.18
C ASN A 309 -4.36 6.42 -9.72
N CYS A 310 -3.67 5.32 -9.99
CA CYS A 310 -4.26 4.08 -10.48
C CYS A 310 -3.79 2.91 -9.63
N ASP A 311 -4.71 2.12 -9.11
CA ASP A 311 -4.39 0.91 -8.36
C ASP A 311 -4.70 -0.33 -9.20
N LEU A 312 -3.68 -1.12 -9.48
CA LEU A 312 -3.77 -2.37 -10.21
C LEU A 312 -3.50 -3.54 -9.26
N MET A 313 -4.45 -4.46 -9.18
CA MET A 313 -4.33 -5.70 -8.44
C MET A 313 -4.32 -6.89 -9.40
N LEU A 314 -3.27 -7.70 -9.35
CA LEU A 314 -3.21 -8.98 -10.04
C LEU A 314 -3.59 -10.09 -9.06
N LEU A 315 -4.71 -10.73 -9.35
CA LEU A 315 -5.34 -11.75 -8.54
C LEU A 315 -5.10 -13.13 -9.18
N PHE A 316 -4.20 -13.93 -8.64
CA PHE A 316 -3.91 -15.29 -9.11
C PHE A 316 -4.69 -16.34 -8.32
N THR A 317 -5.34 -17.27 -9.01
CA THR A 317 -6.11 -18.35 -8.38
C THR A 317 -5.24 -19.27 -7.53
N GLU A 318 -5.84 -19.94 -6.53
CA GLU A 318 -5.12 -20.88 -5.64
C GLU A 318 -4.37 -21.99 -6.42
N ASP A 319 -4.96 -22.52 -7.49
CA ASP A 319 -4.34 -23.55 -8.32
C ASP A 319 -3.09 -23.04 -9.06
N SER A 320 -3.07 -21.75 -9.39
CA SER A 320 -1.94 -21.09 -10.05
C SER A 320 -0.72 -20.96 -9.14
N LEU A 321 -0.93 -20.90 -7.82
CA LEU A 321 0.17 -20.75 -6.86
C LEU A 321 1.15 -21.90 -6.93
N LYS A 322 0.67 -23.11 -7.18
CA LYS A 322 1.52 -24.31 -7.32
C LYS A 322 2.44 -24.16 -8.54
N THR A 323 1.88 -23.73 -9.66
CA THR A 323 2.62 -23.53 -10.92
C THR A 323 3.64 -22.40 -10.79
N LEU A 324 3.24 -21.27 -10.20
CA LEU A 324 4.14 -20.13 -9.96
C LEU A 324 5.29 -20.51 -9.02
N LYS A 325 5.01 -21.21 -7.91
CA LYS A 325 6.05 -21.70 -6.98
C LYS A 325 7.05 -22.62 -7.67
N TYR A 326 6.58 -23.54 -8.50
CA TYR A 326 7.47 -24.43 -9.25
C TYR A 326 8.37 -23.66 -10.21
N LYS A 327 7.80 -22.66 -10.92
CA LYS A 327 8.57 -21.81 -11.84
C LYS A 327 9.60 -20.95 -11.14
N VAL A 328 9.22 -20.35 -10.01
CA VAL A 328 10.14 -19.57 -9.17
C VAL A 328 11.27 -20.44 -8.62
N ALA A 329 10.95 -21.64 -8.10
CA ALA A 329 11.97 -22.56 -7.59
C ALA A 329 12.98 -22.96 -8.68
N TYR A 330 12.51 -23.19 -9.91
CA TYR A 330 13.39 -23.49 -11.05
C TYR A 330 14.34 -22.31 -11.37
N LEU A 331 13.86 -21.06 -11.28
CA LEU A 331 14.68 -19.87 -11.52
C LEU A 331 15.76 -19.64 -10.44
N LEU A 332 15.63 -20.26 -9.27
CA LEU A 332 16.62 -20.17 -8.17
C LEU A 332 17.71 -21.25 -8.23
N GLU A 333 17.47 -22.34 -8.98
CA GLU A 333 18.41 -23.47 -9.07
C GLU A 333 19.49 -23.29 -10.18
N ASP A 334 19.39 -22.22 -11.00
CA ASP A 334 20.35 -21.79 -12.03
C ASP A 334 21.15 -20.54 -11.59
#